data_AF-A0A821XA49-F1
#
_entry.id   AF-A0A821XA49-F1
#
_cell.length_a   1.000
_cell.length_b   1.000
_cell.length_c   1.000
_cell.angle_alpha   90.00
_cell.angle_beta   90.00
_cell.angle_gamma   90.00
#
_symmetry.space_group_name_H-M   'P 1'
#
loop_
_entity.id
_entity.type
_entity.pdbx_description
1 polymer ?
#
loop_
_entity_poly.entity_id
_entity_poly.type
_entity_poly.pdbx_seq_one_letter_code
_entity_poly.pdbx_strand_id
1 'polypeptide(L)'
;MSLLTSVSQAYAYPRSPDLNSYEDILLHNMFSIGSTDHCVSVSPIFWTMMLIIVLLVFLISVGCIRLCVTSHEHDRLFFTIKMIFKRTDLVGEGELWIGGLASLAIILITAMAYAFAISYLNQYPSEAVGPSNFACDTTIRNAQFETNLQALAVPISSDQQVIFDLLNQQNFTLYLQFINTAATCTSLTISQVTDSATVSLRFLSCSQVNGTLLARVLLPEHDIKITATLSEVQVVGAIMVGLDGPSSETEFCSLKELKFRQSFYSPSAETLGQAATISMGLTKAINETGPLSGSDSFFEGIWYPTFTYSLSQMFISADTYTMTANLTSTTITINIAETSYYIKNYQTPIAKQAEIIFRTLLFSFLCLELCATTFLICKLLLIPIYKKISARLCPKFMNFDAPIHEMKSAHH
;
A
#
# COMPACT_ATOMS: atom_id res chain seq x y z
N MET A 1 -1.95 -42.75 2.39
CA MET A 1 -1.70 -41.60 1.51
C MET A 1 -2.72 -40.54 1.86
N SER A 2 -2.29 -39.39 2.40
CA SER A 2 -3.25 -38.34 2.78
C SER A 2 -3.86 -37.73 1.51
N LEU A 3 -5.19 -37.66 1.48
CA LEU A 3 -5.95 -36.86 0.52
C LEU A 3 -5.67 -35.38 0.83
N LEU A 4 -4.59 -34.84 0.28
CA LEU A 4 -4.27 -33.42 0.37
C LEU A 4 -5.25 -32.66 -0.55
N THR A 5 -6.36 -32.21 0.02
CA THR A 5 -7.24 -31.23 -0.61
C THR A 5 -6.46 -29.93 -0.77
N SER A 6 -6.27 -29.51 -2.02
CA SER A 6 -5.62 -28.25 -2.32
C SER A 6 -6.68 -27.15 -2.44
N VAL A 7 -6.38 -25.99 -1.84
CA VAL A 7 -7.22 -24.80 -1.92
C VAL A 7 -6.43 -23.73 -2.66
N SER A 8 -6.99 -23.20 -3.74
CA SER A 8 -6.47 -21.99 -4.39
C SER A 8 -7.46 -20.86 -4.16
N GLN A 9 -6.98 -19.76 -3.61
CA GLN A 9 -7.76 -18.59 -3.25
C GLN A 9 -7.17 -17.36 -3.94
N ALA A 10 -8.01 -16.42 -4.37
CA ALA A 10 -7.53 -15.12 -4.83
C ALA A 10 -6.75 -14.37 -3.71
N TYR A 11 -6.02 -13.29 -4.00
CA TYR A 11 -5.28 -12.57 -2.95
C TYR A 11 -6.25 -11.87 -1.98
N ALA A 12 -5.93 -11.81 -0.67
CA ALA A 12 -6.72 -11.07 0.30
C ALA A 12 -6.81 -9.58 -0.10
N TYR A 13 -8.03 -9.11 -0.38
CA TYR A 13 -8.30 -7.74 -0.81
C TYR A 13 -9.46 -7.15 0.01
N PRO A 14 -9.35 -5.90 0.49
CA PRO A 14 -8.16 -5.04 0.57
C PRO A 14 -7.27 -5.39 1.80
N ARG A 15 -6.02 -4.92 1.80
CA ARG A 15 -5.08 -5.14 2.92
C ARG A 15 -4.80 -3.82 3.63
N SER A 16 -4.99 -3.80 4.95
CA SER A 16 -4.58 -2.67 5.80
C SER A 16 -3.07 -2.46 5.76
N PRO A 17 -2.60 -1.21 5.82
CA PRO A 17 -1.17 -0.93 5.95
C PRO A 17 -0.64 -1.50 7.27
N ASP A 18 0.64 -1.88 7.28
CA ASP A 18 1.28 -2.51 8.46
C ASP A 18 1.42 -1.51 9.64
N LEU A 19 1.47 -0.20 9.35
CA LEU A 19 1.41 0.88 10.34
C LEU A 19 -0.01 1.45 10.42
N ASN A 20 -0.62 1.41 11.60
CA ASN A 20 -2.00 1.85 11.85
C ASN A 20 -2.08 3.09 12.77
N SER A 21 -0.97 3.75 13.04
CA SER A 21 -0.88 4.95 13.88
C SER A 21 -0.25 6.09 13.08
N TYR A 22 -0.92 7.24 13.04
CA TYR A 22 -0.42 8.42 12.34
C TYR A 22 0.94 8.90 12.87
N GLU A 23 1.20 8.79 14.19
CA GLU A 23 2.47 9.23 14.77
C GLU A 23 3.63 8.36 14.29
N ASP A 24 3.42 7.05 14.24
CA ASP A 24 4.44 6.10 13.78
C ASP A 24 4.71 6.30 12.30
N ILE A 25 3.66 6.53 11.50
CA ILE A 25 3.78 6.86 10.07
C ILE A 25 4.56 8.17 9.88
N LEU A 26 4.21 9.20 10.65
CA LEU A 26 4.88 10.50 10.61
C LEU A 26 6.36 10.35 10.98
N LEU A 27 6.68 9.69 12.11
CA LEU A 27 8.04 9.45 12.56
C LEU A 27 8.83 8.63 11.53
N HIS A 28 8.25 7.53 11.03
CA HIS A 28 8.88 6.69 10.04
C HIS A 28 9.22 7.50 8.78
N ASN A 29 8.29 8.33 8.27
CA ASN A 29 8.57 9.14 7.10
C ASN A 29 9.60 10.25 7.37
N MET A 30 9.55 10.89 8.54
CA MET A 30 10.49 11.95 8.91
C MET A 30 11.93 11.44 9.03
N PHE A 31 12.12 10.20 9.50
CA PHE A 31 13.44 9.61 9.78
C PHE A 31 13.90 8.55 8.78
N SER A 32 13.08 8.16 7.80
CA SER A 32 13.54 7.22 6.76
C SER A 32 14.48 7.92 5.77
N ILE A 33 15.61 7.27 5.50
CA ILE A 33 16.50 7.58 4.39
C ILE A 33 16.54 6.31 3.54
N GLY A 34 15.79 6.31 2.44
CA GLY A 34 15.84 5.21 1.49
C GLY A 34 17.10 5.24 0.65
N SER A 35 17.38 4.13 -0.03
CA SER A 35 18.51 3.97 -0.94
C SER A 35 18.24 4.45 -2.37
N THR A 36 17.01 4.87 -2.68
CA THR A 36 16.62 5.35 -4.01
C THR A 36 16.65 6.87 -4.09
N ASP A 37 16.92 7.41 -5.28
CA ASP A 37 16.98 8.86 -5.52
C ASP A 37 15.69 9.58 -5.09
N HIS A 38 14.54 8.95 -5.34
CA HIS A 38 13.25 9.45 -4.91
C HIS A 38 13.17 9.56 -3.38
N CYS A 39 13.52 8.50 -2.66
CA CYS A 39 13.48 8.51 -1.21
C CYS A 39 14.41 9.55 -0.59
N VAL A 40 15.61 9.75 -1.15
CA VAL A 40 16.53 10.80 -0.69
C VAL A 40 15.94 12.19 -0.91
N SER A 41 15.31 12.43 -2.07
CA SER A 41 14.73 13.73 -2.41
C SER A 41 13.52 14.12 -1.54
N VAL A 42 12.75 13.13 -1.10
CA VAL A 42 11.52 13.31 -0.32
C VAL A 42 11.79 13.27 1.19
N SER A 43 12.94 12.71 1.62
CA SER A 43 13.30 12.54 3.02
C SER A 43 13.52 13.88 3.75
N PRO A 44 12.72 14.20 4.78
CA PRO A 44 12.88 15.43 5.56
C PRO A 44 14.22 15.50 6.30
N ILE A 45 14.67 14.38 6.88
CA ILE A 45 15.96 14.33 7.58
C ILE A 45 17.15 14.59 6.65
N PHE A 46 17.06 14.23 5.37
CA PHE A 46 18.12 14.53 4.42
C PHE A 46 18.28 16.05 4.23
N TRP A 47 17.18 16.77 4.02
CA TRP A 47 17.20 18.22 3.86
C TRP A 47 17.66 18.95 5.11
N THR A 48 17.28 18.46 6.29
CA THR A 48 17.72 19.07 7.55
C THR A 48 19.20 18.83 7.80
N MET A 49 19.72 17.64 7.50
CA MET A 49 21.15 17.35 7.58
C MET A 49 21.96 18.18 6.58
N MET A 50 21.49 18.32 5.34
CA MET A 50 22.12 19.19 4.34
C MET A 50 22.12 20.65 4.80
N LEU A 51 21.01 21.14 5.34
CA LEU A 51 20.93 22.47 5.92
C LEU A 51 21.92 22.63 7.08
N ILE A 52 22.00 21.68 8.01
CA ILE A 52 22.97 21.69 9.12
C ILE A 52 24.41 21.71 8.58
N ILE A 53 24.75 20.92 7.56
CA ILE A 53 26.09 20.90 6.95
C ILE A 53 26.43 22.23 6.31
N VAL A 54 25.54 22.78 5.47
CA VAL A 54 25.74 24.10 4.83
C VAL A 54 25.94 25.17 5.88
N LEU A 55 25.16 25.12 6.95
CA LEU A 55 25.26 26.07 8.07
C LEU A 55 26.55 25.88 8.88
N LEU A 56 27.02 24.65 9.09
CA LEU A 56 28.31 24.37 9.74
C LEU A 56 29.49 24.89 8.90
N VAL A 57 29.47 24.67 7.58
CA VAL A 57 30.48 25.21 6.66
C VAL A 57 30.48 26.73 6.72
N PHE A 58 29.31 27.35 6.71
CA PHE A 58 29.17 28.79 6.88
C PHE A 58 29.78 29.27 8.21
N LEU A 59 29.46 28.62 9.33
CA LEU A 59 30.02 28.96 10.64
C LEU A 59 31.54 28.82 10.69
N ILE A 60 32.09 27.73 10.15
CA ILE A 60 33.54 27.52 10.09
C ILE A 60 34.18 28.61 9.24
N SER A 61 33.59 28.97 8.10
CA SER A 61 34.11 30.02 7.23
C SER A 61 34.15 31.39 7.93
N VAL A 62 33.07 31.78 8.63
CA VAL A 62 33.01 33.03 9.41
C VAL A 62 34.02 32.99 10.56
N GLY A 63 34.16 31.85 11.23
CA GLY A 63 35.16 31.65 12.30
C GLY A 63 36.59 31.79 11.80
N CYS A 64 36.93 31.16 10.67
CA CYS A 64 38.23 31.26 10.03
C CYS A 64 38.54 32.69 9.56
N ILE A 65 37.57 33.39 8.96
CA ILE A 65 37.73 34.78 8.52
C ILE A 65 38.02 35.68 9.74
N ARG A 66 37.28 35.49 10.84
CA ARG A 66 37.48 36.23 12.10
C ARG A 66 38.87 35.98 12.72
N LEU A 67 39.42 34.78 12.54
CA LEU A 67 40.76 34.43 13.03
C LEU A 67 41.88 34.96 12.12
N CYS A 68 41.62 35.15 10.82
CA CYS A 68 42.66 35.47 9.84
C CYS A 68 42.73 36.96 9.43
N VAL A 69 41.67 37.76 9.61
CA VAL A 69 41.61 39.13 9.05
C VAL A 69 41.15 40.15 10.10
N THR A 70 42.03 41.09 10.45
CA THR A 70 41.75 42.28 11.27
C THR A 70 41.44 43.48 10.37
N SER A 71 40.21 43.59 9.84
CA SER A 71 39.81 44.74 9.00
C SER A 71 38.42 45.26 9.36
N HIS A 72 38.28 46.60 9.34
CA HIS A 72 37.11 47.38 9.76
C HIS A 72 35.87 47.19 8.85
N GLU A 73 36.05 46.67 7.63
CA GLU A 73 34.94 46.36 6.70
C GLU A 73 34.20 45.06 7.10
N HIS A 74 34.88 44.13 7.77
CA HIS A 74 34.29 42.88 8.26
C HIS A 74 33.28 43.12 9.38
N ASP A 75 33.53 44.09 10.26
CA ASP A 75 32.62 44.43 11.36
C ASP A 75 31.24 44.87 10.87
N ARG A 76 31.15 45.52 9.69
CA ARG A 76 29.86 45.88 9.08
C ARG A 76 29.10 44.66 8.58
N LEU A 77 29.74 43.78 7.80
CA LEU A 77 29.11 42.56 7.30
C LEU A 77 28.67 41.66 8.48
N PHE A 78 29.54 41.50 9.47
CA PHE A 78 29.25 40.75 10.69
C PHE A 78 28.09 41.36 11.47
N PHE A 79 28.00 42.68 11.58
CA PHE A 79 26.88 43.36 12.23
C PHE A 79 25.55 43.14 11.49
N THR A 80 25.56 43.21 10.15
CA THR A 80 24.36 42.94 9.33
C THR A 80 23.88 41.50 9.48
N ILE A 81 24.79 40.52 9.41
CA ILE A 81 24.43 39.11 9.58
C ILE A 81 23.97 38.85 11.03
N LYS A 82 24.62 39.44 12.04
CA LYS A 82 24.18 39.36 13.45
C LYS A 82 22.76 39.89 13.62
N MET A 83 22.43 41.00 12.96
CA MET A 83 21.12 41.62 13.05
C MET A 83 20.02 40.74 12.44
N ILE A 84 20.31 40.06 11.33
CA ILE A 84 19.38 39.11 10.69
C ILE A 84 19.16 37.90 11.60
N PHE A 85 20.23 37.25 12.07
CA PHE A 85 20.12 36.06 12.92
C PHE A 85 19.51 36.35 14.30
N LYS A 86 19.74 37.54 14.85
CA LYS A 86 19.10 37.98 16.09
C LYS A 86 17.58 38.08 15.96
N ARG A 87 17.06 38.37 14.76
CA ARG A 87 15.61 38.45 14.50
C ARG A 87 14.97 37.08 14.25
N THR A 88 15.74 36.08 13.84
CA THR A 88 15.25 34.72 13.56
C THR A 88 15.53 33.72 14.69
N ASP A 89 16.14 34.17 15.79
CA ASP A 89 16.45 33.34 16.95
C ASP A 89 15.22 33.16 17.85
N LEU A 90 14.54 32.02 17.72
CA LEU A 90 13.45 31.60 18.59
C LEU A 90 13.92 30.99 19.92
N VAL A 91 15.20 30.60 20.03
CA VAL A 91 15.68 29.70 21.11
C VAL A 91 16.64 30.40 22.09
N GLY A 92 17.46 31.34 21.62
CA GLY A 92 18.59 31.90 22.36
C GLY A 92 18.49 33.39 22.73
N GLU A 93 17.33 34.02 22.57
CA GLU A 93 17.09 35.46 22.81
C GLU A 93 18.11 36.40 22.11
N GLY A 94 18.80 35.91 21.08
CA GLY A 94 19.78 36.67 20.32
C GLY A 94 21.18 36.76 20.92
N GLU A 95 21.49 35.97 21.96
CA GLU A 95 22.84 35.93 22.55
C GLU A 95 23.84 35.18 21.64
N LEU A 96 23.38 34.17 20.89
CA LEU A 96 24.23 33.26 20.12
C LEU A 96 23.68 33.05 18.71
N TRP A 97 24.54 33.18 17.70
CA TRP A 97 24.22 32.95 16.28
C TRP A 97 23.71 31.52 16.00
N ILE A 98 24.08 30.59 16.88
CA ILE A 98 23.68 29.18 16.86
C ILE A 98 22.16 29.02 17.10
N GLY A 99 21.53 29.91 17.87
CA GLY A 99 20.09 29.86 18.14
C GLY A 99 19.23 30.16 16.90
N GLY A 100 19.61 31.16 16.11
CA GLY A 100 18.96 31.46 14.84
C GLY A 100 19.10 30.34 13.79
N LEU A 101 20.18 29.55 13.85
CA LEU A 101 20.40 28.40 12.96
C LEU A 101 19.52 27.20 13.34
N ALA A 102 19.41 26.91 14.64
CA ALA A 102 18.49 25.88 15.13
C ALA A 102 17.03 26.24 14.78
N SER A 103 16.69 27.53 14.85
CA SER A 103 15.36 28.03 14.50
C SER A 103 15.00 27.80 13.03
N LEU A 104 15.95 27.99 12.10
CA LEU A 104 15.74 27.67 10.68
C LEU A 104 15.54 26.18 10.42
N ALA A 105 16.29 25.32 11.11
CA ALA A 105 16.12 23.87 11.01
C ALA A 105 14.74 23.43 11.53
N ILE A 106 14.27 24.00 12.64
CA ILE A 106 12.92 23.75 13.18
C ILE A 106 11.86 24.18 12.17
N ILE A 107 11.97 25.39 11.60
CA ILE A 107 11.00 25.89 10.61
C ILE A 107 10.92 24.93 9.40
N LEU A 108 12.06 24.44 8.92
CA LEU A 108 12.10 23.50 7.80
C LEU A 108 11.41 22.16 8.16
N ILE A 109 11.75 21.55 9.31
CA ILE A 109 11.12 20.29 9.76
C ILE A 109 9.62 20.46 9.90
N THR A 110 9.19 21.52 10.56
CA THR A 110 7.77 21.82 10.78
C THR A 110 7.04 22.03 9.45
N ALA A 111 7.61 22.80 8.52
CA ALA A 111 7.02 23.01 7.20
C ALA A 111 6.87 21.69 6.42
N MET A 112 7.88 20.82 6.46
CA MET A 112 7.82 19.50 5.81
C MET A 112 6.80 18.57 6.48
N ALA A 113 6.69 18.60 7.82
CA ALA A 113 5.68 17.84 8.55
C ALA A 113 4.25 18.27 8.18
N TYR A 114 3.99 19.58 8.06
CA TYR A 114 2.69 20.08 7.59
C TYR A 114 2.41 19.74 6.12
N ALA A 115 3.42 19.83 5.23
CA ALA A 115 3.27 19.42 3.84
C ALA A 115 2.94 17.92 3.72
N PHE A 116 3.58 17.09 4.55
CA PHE A 116 3.28 15.68 4.67
C PHE A 116 1.85 15.45 5.19
N ALA A 117 1.45 16.14 6.25
CA ALA A 117 0.12 16.02 6.86
C ALA A 117 -1.02 16.29 5.85
N ILE A 118 -0.89 17.36 5.05
CA ILE A 118 -1.85 17.69 3.98
C ILE A 118 -1.87 16.59 2.91
N SER A 119 -0.70 16.16 2.46
CA SER A 119 -0.59 15.12 1.42
C SER A 119 -1.16 13.78 1.89
N TYR A 120 -0.94 13.43 3.15
CA TYR A 120 -1.44 12.22 3.80
C TYR A 120 -2.97 12.25 3.96
N LEU A 121 -3.55 13.39 4.34
CA LEU A 121 -5.00 13.56 4.41
C LEU A 121 -5.68 13.28 3.05
N ASN A 122 -5.02 13.69 1.95
CA ASN A 122 -5.50 13.46 0.59
C ASN A 122 -5.33 12.01 0.09
N GLN A 123 -4.75 11.11 0.88
CA GLN A 123 -4.65 9.67 0.58
C GLN A 123 -5.85 8.85 1.06
N TYR A 124 -7.03 9.47 1.07
CA TYR A 124 -8.29 8.82 1.36
C TYR A 124 -9.36 9.32 0.39
N PRO A 125 -10.26 8.44 -0.12
CA PRO A 125 -10.28 6.99 0.10
C PRO A 125 -9.22 6.25 -0.74
N SER A 126 -8.71 5.12 -0.26
CA SER A 126 -7.58 4.41 -0.90
C SER A 126 -7.88 3.89 -2.31
N GLU A 127 -9.15 3.68 -2.64
CA GLU A 127 -9.66 3.15 -3.90
C GLU A 127 -9.64 4.21 -5.02
N ALA A 128 -9.71 5.49 -4.66
CA ALA A 128 -9.74 6.61 -5.61
C ALA A 128 -8.35 7.25 -5.83
N VAL A 129 -7.36 6.88 -5.01
CA VAL A 129 -6.07 7.58 -4.96
C VAL A 129 -4.92 6.66 -5.39
N GLY A 130 -4.07 7.18 -6.26
CA GLY A 130 -2.87 6.50 -6.76
C GLY A 130 -1.74 6.36 -5.72
N PRO A 131 -0.53 5.95 -6.14
CA PRO A 131 0.62 5.78 -5.25
C PRO A 131 1.05 7.09 -4.55
N SER A 132 1.55 6.95 -3.31
CA SER A 132 1.99 8.07 -2.48
C SER A 132 3.38 8.56 -2.89
N ASN A 133 3.44 9.61 -3.70
CA ASN A 133 4.72 10.19 -4.19
C ASN A 133 5.38 11.17 -3.20
N PHE A 134 4.77 11.40 -2.04
CA PHE A 134 5.23 12.34 -1.01
C PHE A 134 5.95 11.64 0.16
N ALA A 135 6.13 10.32 0.07
CA ALA A 135 6.88 9.51 1.03
C ALA A 135 7.73 8.47 0.29
N CYS A 136 8.76 7.94 0.95
CA CYS A 136 9.60 6.88 0.38
C CYS A 136 8.80 5.59 0.14
N ASP A 137 7.88 5.27 1.06
CA ASP A 137 6.94 4.17 0.89
C ASP A 137 5.69 4.63 0.14
N THR A 138 5.59 4.21 -1.12
CA THR A 138 4.46 4.51 -2.01
C THR A 138 3.15 3.84 -1.63
N THR A 139 3.16 2.91 -0.67
CA THR A 139 1.98 2.17 -0.19
C THR A 139 1.28 2.85 0.99
N ILE A 140 1.87 3.90 1.57
CA ILE A 140 1.25 4.66 2.66
C ILE A 140 -0.10 5.21 2.20
N ARG A 141 -1.16 4.89 2.95
CA ARG A 141 -2.52 5.39 2.74
C ARG A 141 -3.11 5.81 4.08
N ASN A 142 -4.00 6.80 4.07
CA ASN A 142 -4.76 7.17 5.26
C ASN A 142 -6.02 6.30 5.37
N ALA A 143 -5.90 4.98 5.26
CA ALA A 143 -7.03 4.05 5.26
C ALA A 143 -6.70 2.78 6.06
N GLN A 144 -7.63 2.39 6.93
CA GLN A 144 -7.61 1.16 7.70
C GLN A 144 -8.86 0.35 7.37
N PHE A 145 -8.68 -0.95 7.16
CA PHE A 145 -9.77 -1.89 6.89
C PHE A 145 -10.05 -2.76 8.10
N GLU A 146 -11.33 -2.89 8.43
CA GLU A 146 -11.87 -3.88 9.35
C GLU A 146 -12.63 -4.93 8.53
N THR A 147 -12.10 -6.14 8.49
CA THR A 147 -12.70 -7.26 7.75
C THR A 147 -13.53 -8.13 8.68
N ASN A 148 -14.80 -8.29 8.37
CA ASN A 148 -15.74 -9.14 9.09
C ASN A 148 -16.40 -10.15 8.15
N LEU A 149 -16.60 -11.38 8.64
CA LEU A 149 -17.43 -12.38 7.97
C LEU A 149 -18.87 -12.24 8.45
N GLN A 150 -19.81 -12.15 7.53
CA GLN A 150 -21.23 -12.04 7.84
C GLN A 150 -22.03 -13.12 7.11
N ALA A 151 -23.02 -13.69 7.79
CA ALA A 151 -23.89 -14.70 7.20
C ALA A 151 -24.91 -14.02 6.26
N LEU A 152 -25.14 -14.61 5.08
CA LEU A 152 -26.16 -14.14 4.12
C LEU A 152 -27.59 -14.30 4.65
N ALA A 153 -27.79 -15.11 5.69
CA ALA A 153 -29.09 -15.30 6.33
C ALA A 153 -29.54 -14.09 7.17
N VAL A 154 -28.62 -13.17 7.49
CA VAL A 154 -28.94 -11.95 8.25
C VAL A 154 -29.51 -10.90 7.28
N PRO A 155 -30.64 -10.24 7.62
CA PRO A 155 -31.19 -9.18 6.77
C PRO A 155 -30.17 -8.09 6.47
N ILE A 156 -30.02 -7.78 5.19
CA ILE A 156 -29.10 -6.77 4.67
C ILE A 156 -29.75 -5.38 4.82
N SER A 157 -28.96 -4.34 5.10
CA SER A 157 -29.47 -2.97 5.16
C SER A 157 -29.88 -2.45 3.78
N SER A 158 -30.79 -1.47 3.73
CA SER A 158 -31.25 -0.86 2.47
C SER A 158 -30.10 -0.36 1.59
N ASP A 159 -29.08 0.21 2.21
CA ASP A 159 -27.97 0.86 1.50
C ASP A 159 -27.04 -0.18 0.88
N GLN A 160 -26.89 -1.34 1.53
CA GLN A 160 -26.11 -2.47 1.01
C GLN A 160 -26.89 -3.28 -0.03
N GLN A 161 -28.23 -3.25 0.00
CA GLN A 161 -29.04 -4.02 -0.94
C GLN A 161 -28.69 -3.67 -2.40
N VAL A 162 -28.38 -2.41 -2.68
CA VAL A 162 -27.98 -1.95 -4.02
C VAL A 162 -26.73 -2.67 -4.54
N ILE A 163 -25.68 -2.80 -3.70
CA ILE A 163 -24.45 -3.49 -4.14
C ILE A 163 -24.67 -5.01 -4.24
N PHE A 164 -25.52 -5.59 -3.40
CA PHE A 164 -25.92 -6.99 -3.53
C PHE A 164 -26.68 -7.25 -4.83
N ASP A 165 -27.59 -6.35 -5.20
CA ASP A 165 -28.35 -6.45 -6.46
C ASP A 165 -27.41 -6.33 -7.67
N LEU A 166 -26.42 -5.43 -7.64
CA LEU A 166 -25.39 -5.33 -8.67
C LEU A 166 -24.56 -6.63 -8.77
N LEU A 167 -24.13 -7.20 -7.64
CA LEU A 167 -23.39 -8.46 -7.61
C LEU A 167 -24.21 -9.62 -8.15
N ASN A 168 -25.51 -9.70 -7.79
CA ASN A 168 -26.43 -10.74 -8.24
C ASN A 168 -26.81 -10.62 -9.73
N GLN A 169 -26.78 -9.40 -10.29
CA GLN A 169 -27.05 -9.15 -11.71
C GLN A 169 -25.82 -9.33 -12.60
N GLN A 170 -24.62 -9.53 -12.03
CA GLN A 170 -23.41 -9.69 -12.82
C GLN A 170 -23.43 -11.00 -13.61
N ASN A 171 -23.47 -10.91 -14.93
CA ASN A 171 -23.41 -12.08 -15.80
C ASN A 171 -22.00 -12.68 -15.82
N PHE A 172 -21.89 -13.99 -15.60
CA PHE A 172 -20.61 -14.70 -15.65
C PHE A 172 -20.40 -15.43 -16.97
N THR A 173 -19.17 -15.35 -17.46
CA THR A 173 -18.67 -16.17 -18.56
C THR A 173 -17.69 -17.19 -18.00
N LEU A 174 -18.01 -18.47 -18.16
CA LEU A 174 -17.11 -19.57 -17.85
C LEU A 174 -16.01 -19.64 -18.91
N TYR A 175 -14.77 -19.66 -18.45
CA TYR A 175 -13.57 -19.85 -19.25
C TYR A 175 -13.03 -21.26 -19.02
N LEU A 176 -12.97 -22.07 -20.08
CA LEU A 176 -12.42 -23.41 -20.05
C LEU A 176 -11.36 -23.59 -21.11
N GLN A 177 -10.17 -23.99 -20.69
CA GLN A 177 -9.06 -24.25 -21.59
C GLN A 177 -8.44 -25.61 -21.28
N PHE A 178 -8.37 -26.46 -22.29
CA PHE A 178 -7.70 -27.74 -22.23
C PHE A 178 -6.36 -27.60 -22.93
N ILE A 179 -5.29 -28.02 -22.26
CA ILE A 179 -3.91 -27.82 -22.70
C ILE A 179 -3.28 -29.19 -22.98
N ASN A 180 -2.49 -29.26 -24.04
CA ASN A 180 -1.88 -30.49 -24.54
C ASN A 180 -2.94 -31.56 -24.82
N THR A 181 -3.86 -31.23 -25.72
CA THR A 181 -4.93 -32.11 -26.16
C THR A 181 -5.11 -32.09 -27.67
N ALA A 182 -5.54 -33.23 -28.23
CA ALA A 182 -5.96 -33.35 -29.62
C ALA A 182 -7.46 -33.06 -29.82
N ALA A 183 -8.19 -32.79 -28.73
CA ALA A 183 -9.61 -32.47 -28.77
C ALA A 183 -9.89 -31.20 -29.60
N THR A 184 -11.03 -31.20 -30.29
CA THR A 184 -11.51 -30.09 -31.10
C THR A 184 -12.81 -29.52 -30.52
N CYS A 185 -13.25 -28.38 -31.05
CA CYS A 185 -14.54 -27.78 -30.64
C CYS A 185 -15.75 -28.67 -30.92
N THR A 186 -15.65 -29.56 -31.92
CA THR A 186 -16.75 -30.49 -32.24
C THR A 186 -16.84 -31.67 -31.28
N SER A 187 -15.72 -32.02 -30.62
CA SER A 187 -15.69 -33.08 -29.62
C SER A 187 -16.08 -32.59 -28.22
N LEU A 188 -16.15 -31.29 -27.99
CA LEU A 188 -16.51 -30.72 -26.69
C LEU A 188 -18.00 -30.40 -26.63
N THR A 189 -18.65 -30.89 -25.60
CA THR A 189 -20.00 -30.48 -25.21
C THR A 189 -19.96 -29.94 -23.79
N ILE A 190 -20.61 -28.80 -23.55
CA ILE A 190 -20.75 -28.23 -22.21
C ILE A 190 -22.23 -28.20 -21.89
N SER A 191 -22.60 -28.78 -20.77
CA SER A 191 -23.98 -28.81 -20.30
C SER A 191 -24.08 -28.39 -18.85
N GLN A 192 -25.19 -27.76 -18.52
CA GLN A 192 -25.64 -27.58 -17.15
C GLN A 192 -26.35 -28.86 -16.69
N VAL A 193 -26.08 -29.27 -15.47
CA VAL A 193 -26.79 -30.34 -14.78
C VAL A 193 -27.72 -29.69 -13.76
N THR A 194 -29.03 -29.88 -13.93
CA THR A 194 -30.04 -29.54 -12.92
C THR A 194 -30.56 -30.83 -12.26
N ASP A 195 -31.36 -30.70 -11.21
CA ASP A 195 -31.96 -31.86 -10.52
C ASP A 195 -32.85 -32.72 -11.44
N SER A 196 -33.33 -32.14 -12.54
CA SER A 196 -34.32 -32.76 -13.43
C SER A 196 -33.85 -32.99 -14.85
N ALA A 197 -32.79 -32.31 -15.32
CA ALA A 197 -32.34 -32.41 -16.72
C ALA A 197 -30.87 -32.05 -16.91
N THR A 198 -30.35 -32.37 -18.08
CA THR A 198 -29.09 -31.81 -18.59
C THR A 198 -29.39 -30.89 -19.77
N VAL A 199 -28.91 -29.66 -19.71
CA VAL A 199 -29.19 -28.63 -20.73
C VAL A 199 -27.86 -28.24 -21.37
N SER A 200 -27.74 -28.42 -22.69
CA SER A 200 -26.54 -28.03 -23.43
C SER A 200 -26.41 -26.51 -23.48
N LEU A 201 -25.26 -26.00 -23.10
CA LEU A 201 -24.94 -24.57 -23.12
C LEU A 201 -24.25 -24.23 -24.44
N ARG A 202 -24.64 -23.08 -25.03
CA ARG A 202 -24.04 -22.62 -26.29
C ARG A 202 -22.70 -21.95 -26.03
N PHE A 203 -21.71 -22.29 -26.86
CA PHE A 203 -20.43 -21.59 -26.89
C PHE A 203 -20.63 -20.13 -27.30
N LEU A 204 -20.11 -19.20 -26.51
CA LEU A 204 -19.87 -17.83 -26.94
C LEU A 204 -18.72 -17.80 -27.96
N SER A 205 -17.67 -18.59 -27.68
CA SER A 205 -16.54 -18.79 -28.57
C SER A 205 -15.90 -20.14 -28.29
N CYS A 206 -15.45 -20.83 -29.34
CA CYS A 206 -14.58 -21.99 -29.21
C CYS A 206 -13.46 -21.91 -30.26
N SER A 207 -12.23 -22.17 -29.85
CA SER A 207 -11.06 -22.13 -30.73
C SER A 207 -10.05 -23.21 -30.35
N GLN A 208 -9.34 -23.73 -31.34
CA GLN A 208 -8.28 -24.73 -31.15
C GLN A 208 -7.00 -24.25 -31.83
N VAL A 209 -5.92 -24.12 -31.05
CA VAL A 209 -4.63 -23.62 -31.52
C VAL A 209 -3.51 -24.39 -30.81
N ASN A 210 -2.57 -24.97 -31.56
CA ASN A 210 -1.36 -25.60 -31.04
C ASN A 210 -1.59 -26.57 -29.86
N GLY A 211 -2.53 -27.51 -30.02
CA GLY A 211 -2.83 -28.49 -28.96
C GLY A 211 -3.53 -27.91 -27.74
N THR A 212 -4.11 -26.71 -27.86
CA THR A 212 -4.90 -26.06 -26.83
C THR A 212 -6.32 -25.82 -27.33
N LEU A 213 -7.31 -26.30 -26.60
CA LEU A 213 -8.74 -26.11 -26.89
C LEU A 213 -9.31 -25.12 -25.89
N LEU A 214 -9.81 -23.98 -26.37
CA LEU A 214 -10.42 -22.92 -25.57
C LEU A 214 -11.92 -22.85 -25.85
N ALA A 215 -12.73 -22.86 -24.80
CA ALA A 215 -14.17 -22.65 -24.84
C ALA A 215 -14.59 -21.57 -23.85
N ARG A 216 -15.53 -20.71 -24.27
CA ARG A 216 -16.19 -19.71 -23.42
C ARG A 216 -17.69 -19.88 -23.50
N VAL A 217 -18.37 -19.86 -22.37
CA VAL A 217 -19.81 -20.10 -22.27
C VAL A 217 -20.42 -19.12 -21.28
N LEU A 218 -21.59 -18.57 -21.60
CA LEU A 218 -22.36 -17.75 -20.67
C LEU A 218 -23.02 -18.65 -19.61
N LEU A 219 -22.84 -18.32 -18.34
CA LEU A 219 -23.54 -19.00 -17.25
C LEU A 219 -24.91 -18.34 -17.03
N PRO A 220 -25.98 -19.13 -16.92
CA PRO A 220 -27.31 -18.59 -16.67
C PRO A 220 -27.50 -18.15 -15.21
N GLU A 221 -26.77 -18.75 -14.27
CA GLU A 221 -26.93 -18.58 -12.82
C GLU A 221 -25.56 -18.67 -12.11
N HIS A 222 -25.50 -18.18 -10.87
CA HIS A 222 -24.28 -18.20 -10.04
C HIS A 222 -24.09 -19.51 -9.26
N ASP A 223 -25.17 -20.23 -8.97
CA ASP A 223 -25.14 -21.57 -8.39
C ASP A 223 -25.50 -22.59 -9.48
N ILE A 224 -24.50 -23.32 -9.95
CA ILE A 224 -24.64 -24.16 -11.13
C ILE A 224 -23.61 -25.28 -11.17
N LYS A 225 -24.08 -26.47 -11.51
CA LYS A 225 -23.23 -27.61 -11.84
C LYS A 225 -23.06 -27.73 -13.34
N ILE A 226 -21.83 -27.57 -13.82
CA ILE A 226 -21.47 -27.67 -15.24
C ILE A 226 -20.73 -28.99 -15.48
N THR A 227 -21.05 -29.65 -16.58
CA THR A 227 -20.31 -30.80 -17.09
C THR A 227 -19.77 -30.49 -18.47
N ALA A 228 -18.44 -30.53 -18.60
CA ALA A 228 -17.74 -30.46 -19.87
C ALA A 228 -17.33 -31.89 -20.28
N THR A 229 -17.88 -32.38 -21.38
CA THR A 229 -17.66 -33.74 -21.88
C THR A 229 -16.92 -33.67 -23.20
N LEU A 230 -15.75 -34.32 -23.26
CA LEU A 230 -15.01 -34.59 -24.48
C LEU A 230 -15.43 -35.96 -25.02
N SER A 231 -16.00 -35.98 -26.21
CA SER A 231 -16.29 -37.22 -26.94
C SER A 231 -14.98 -37.88 -27.33
N GLU A 232 -14.88 -39.19 -27.10
CA GLU A 232 -13.67 -40.00 -27.26
C GLU A 232 -12.65 -39.81 -26.14
N VAL A 233 -11.81 -40.83 -25.96
CA VAL A 233 -10.74 -40.85 -24.95
C VAL A 233 -9.62 -39.92 -25.42
N GLN A 234 -9.69 -38.66 -24.99
CA GLN A 234 -8.72 -37.61 -25.33
C GLN A 234 -7.72 -37.44 -24.19
N VAL A 235 -6.44 -37.49 -24.52
CA VAL A 235 -5.38 -37.13 -23.57
C VAL A 235 -5.41 -35.62 -23.36
N VAL A 236 -5.47 -35.20 -22.10
CA VAL A 236 -5.41 -33.81 -21.67
C VAL A 236 -4.31 -33.69 -20.61
N GLY A 237 -3.30 -32.86 -20.87
CA GLY A 237 -2.18 -32.68 -19.95
C GLY A 237 -2.46 -31.69 -18.81
N ALA A 238 -3.25 -30.65 -19.09
CA ALA A 238 -3.65 -29.67 -18.09
C ALA A 238 -4.99 -29.01 -18.44
N ILE A 239 -5.64 -28.45 -17.44
CA ILE A 239 -6.89 -27.69 -17.61
C ILE A 239 -6.77 -26.34 -16.92
N MET A 240 -7.28 -25.28 -17.56
CA MET A 240 -7.47 -23.97 -16.94
C MET A 240 -8.97 -23.69 -16.85
N VAL A 241 -9.42 -23.33 -15.66
CA VAL A 241 -10.81 -22.95 -15.39
C VAL A 241 -10.82 -21.54 -14.82
N GLY A 242 -11.77 -20.72 -15.26
CA GLY A 242 -11.90 -19.35 -14.79
C GLY A 242 -13.29 -18.77 -15.00
N LEU A 243 -13.52 -17.60 -14.40
CA LEU A 243 -14.72 -16.80 -14.59
C LEU A 243 -14.32 -15.38 -15.00
N ASP A 244 -15.04 -14.87 -15.99
CA ASP A 244 -15.03 -13.45 -16.36
C ASP A 244 -16.41 -12.83 -16.03
N GLY A 245 -16.45 -11.60 -15.53
CA GLY A 245 -17.67 -10.83 -15.26
C GLY A 245 -17.43 -9.33 -15.41
N PRO A 246 -18.32 -8.57 -16.07
CA PRO A 246 -18.09 -7.15 -16.39
C PRO A 246 -18.20 -6.24 -15.16
N SER A 247 -17.44 -5.15 -15.13
CA SER A 247 -17.63 -4.09 -14.13
C SER A 247 -18.90 -3.28 -14.38
N SER A 248 -19.46 -2.69 -13.33
CA SER A 248 -20.60 -1.77 -13.41
C SER A 248 -20.45 -0.69 -12.34
N GLU A 249 -20.83 0.55 -12.65
CA GLU A 249 -20.72 1.66 -11.70
C GLU A 249 -22.04 2.44 -11.64
N THR A 250 -22.41 2.83 -10.42
CA THR A 250 -23.51 3.74 -10.10
C THR A 250 -22.96 4.89 -9.24
N GLU A 251 -23.81 5.83 -8.83
CA GLU A 251 -23.39 7.04 -8.09
C GLU A 251 -22.70 6.73 -6.76
N PHE A 252 -23.16 5.71 -6.03
CA PHE A 252 -22.64 5.34 -4.70
C PHE A 252 -22.14 3.89 -4.61
N CYS A 253 -22.16 3.15 -5.73
CA CYS A 253 -21.71 1.76 -5.77
C CYS A 253 -20.83 1.48 -6.98
N SER A 254 -19.75 0.73 -6.80
CA SER A 254 -18.91 0.22 -7.89
C SER A 254 -18.78 -1.31 -7.78
N LEU A 255 -19.15 -2.01 -8.84
CA LEU A 255 -18.93 -3.43 -9.03
C LEU A 255 -17.66 -3.61 -9.87
N LYS A 256 -16.66 -4.29 -9.31
CA LYS A 256 -15.40 -4.56 -10.03
C LYS A 256 -15.56 -5.68 -11.06
N GLU A 257 -14.73 -5.61 -12.10
CA GLU A 257 -14.59 -6.70 -13.08
C GLU A 257 -14.09 -7.96 -12.38
N LEU A 258 -14.76 -9.08 -12.60
CA LEU A 258 -14.26 -10.39 -12.21
C LEU A 258 -13.42 -10.94 -13.36
N LYS A 259 -12.14 -11.24 -13.11
CA LYS A 259 -11.27 -11.88 -14.10
C LYS A 259 -10.32 -12.83 -13.41
N PHE A 260 -10.80 -14.05 -13.21
CA PHE A 260 -10.10 -15.05 -12.41
C PHE A 260 -9.88 -16.33 -13.21
N ARG A 261 -8.65 -16.87 -13.18
CA ARG A 261 -8.27 -18.09 -13.91
C ARG A 261 -7.27 -18.88 -13.09
N GLN A 262 -7.48 -20.19 -12.99
CA GLN A 262 -6.58 -21.12 -12.32
C GLN A 262 -6.22 -22.24 -13.28
N SER A 263 -4.93 -22.57 -13.36
CA SER A 263 -4.46 -23.76 -14.07
C SER A 263 -4.32 -24.92 -13.09
N PHE A 264 -4.68 -26.11 -13.55
CA PHE A 264 -4.57 -27.39 -12.86
C PHE A 264 -3.75 -28.31 -13.75
N TYR A 265 -2.63 -28.79 -13.22
CA TYR A 265 -1.72 -29.71 -13.89
C TYR A 265 -1.03 -30.60 -12.86
N SER A 266 -0.61 -31.79 -13.27
CA SER A 266 0.17 -32.68 -12.41
C SER A 266 1.68 -32.43 -12.61
N PRO A 267 2.46 -32.21 -11.53
CA PRO A 267 3.92 -32.07 -11.62
C PRO A 267 4.63 -33.32 -12.16
N SER A 268 4.01 -34.50 -12.04
CA SER A 268 4.55 -35.79 -12.51
C SER A 268 4.21 -36.08 -13.98
N ALA A 269 3.75 -35.08 -14.74
CA ALA A 269 3.34 -35.22 -16.15
C ALA A 269 2.24 -36.28 -16.37
N GLU A 270 1.37 -36.46 -15.38
CA GLU A 270 0.18 -37.30 -15.47
C GLU A 270 -0.90 -36.66 -16.32
N THR A 271 -1.81 -37.49 -16.81
CA THR A 271 -2.91 -37.09 -17.69
C THR A 271 -4.18 -36.90 -16.89
N LEU A 272 -5.05 -35.96 -17.31
CA LEU A 272 -6.36 -35.79 -16.71
C LEU A 272 -7.14 -37.11 -16.78
N GLY A 273 -7.67 -37.55 -15.63
CA GLY A 273 -8.53 -38.72 -15.55
C GLY A 273 -9.85 -38.52 -16.28
N GLN A 274 -10.54 -39.63 -16.53
CA GLN A 274 -11.79 -39.63 -17.31
C GLN A 274 -12.98 -39.01 -16.58
N ALA A 275 -12.89 -38.85 -15.25
CA ALA A 275 -13.86 -38.15 -14.43
C ALA A 275 -13.11 -37.25 -13.44
N ALA A 276 -13.10 -35.95 -13.72
CA ALA A 276 -12.49 -34.94 -12.87
C ALA A 276 -13.56 -34.03 -12.26
N THR A 277 -13.42 -33.67 -10.99
CA THR A 277 -14.34 -32.77 -10.30
C THR A 277 -13.59 -31.58 -9.73
N ILE A 278 -14.08 -30.38 -10.01
CA ILE A 278 -13.57 -29.11 -9.50
C ILE A 278 -14.74 -28.41 -8.81
N SER A 279 -14.55 -27.99 -7.55
CA SER A 279 -15.53 -27.17 -6.85
C SER A 279 -15.02 -25.72 -6.79
N MET A 280 -15.88 -24.77 -7.11
CA MET A 280 -15.63 -23.34 -7.04
C MET A 280 -16.66 -22.71 -6.09
N GLY A 281 -16.18 -22.20 -4.95
CA GLY A 281 -16.98 -21.36 -4.06
C GLY A 281 -16.90 -19.91 -4.50
N LEU A 282 -18.05 -19.24 -4.66
CA LEU A 282 -18.14 -17.82 -4.94
C LEU A 282 -18.52 -17.06 -3.68
N THR A 283 -17.62 -16.24 -3.17
CA THR A 283 -17.88 -15.39 -2.00
C THR A 283 -18.04 -13.95 -2.43
N LYS A 284 -19.11 -13.30 -2.00
CA LYS A 284 -19.27 -11.84 -2.16
C LYS A 284 -18.33 -11.13 -1.19
N ALA A 285 -17.51 -10.20 -1.69
CA ALA A 285 -16.72 -9.29 -0.87
C ALA A 285 -17.18 -7.86 -1.13
N ILE A 286 -17.60 -7.18 -0.07
CA ILE A 286 -18.14 -5.83 -0.12
C ILE A 286 -17.26 -4.94 0.75
N ASN A 287 -16.75 -3.87 0.17
CA ASN A 287 -16.01 -2.83 0.86
C ASN A 287 -16.92 -1.61 1.04
N GLU A 288 -17.05 -1.14 2.26
CA GLU A 288 -17.79 0.07 2.61
C GLU A 288 -16.79 1.14 3.02
N THR A 289 -16.75 2.23 2.26
CA THR A 289 -15.93 3.40 2.50
C THR A 289 -16.74 4.43 3.25
N GLY A 290 -16.37 4.72 4.50
CA GLY A 290 -17.01 5.78 5.28
C GLY A 290 -16.68 7.18 4.71
N PRO A 291 -17.58 8.17 4.80
CA PRO A 291 -17.29 9.53 4.34
C PRO A 291 -16.25 10.22 5.24
N LEU A 292 -15.36 11.05 4.65
CA LEU A 292 -14.53 12.00 5.41
C LEU A 292 -15.38 13.15 5.99
N SER A 293 -16.44 13.52 5.26
CA SER A 293 -17.41 14.55 5.62
C SER A 293 -18.75 14.23 4.93
N GLY A 294 -19.85 14.22 5.67
CA GLY A 294 -21.19 13.85 5.15
C GLY A 294 -21.75 12.58 5.79
N SER A 295 -22.86 12.08 5.24
CA SER A 295 -23.57 10.88 5.73
C SER A 295 -23.41 9.64 4.85
N ASP A 296 -23.03 9.82 3.58
CA ASP A 296 -23.21 8.77 2.59
C ASP A 296 -21.94 7.94 2.43
N SER A 297 -22.05 6.64 2.65
CA SER A 297 -20.97 5.67 2.42
C SER A 297 -20.92 5.27 0.95
N PHE A 298 -19.72 5.01 0.45
CA PHE A 298 -19.52 4.41 -0.88
C PHE A 298 -19.32 2.90 -0.74
N PHE A 299 -19.92 2.12 -1.63
CA PHE A 299 -19.82 0.66 -1.60
C PHE A 299 -19.09 0.13 -2.84
N GLU A 300 -18.10 -0.73 -2.63
CA GLU A 300 -17.43 -1.47 -3.68
C GLU A 300 -17.69 -2.97 -3.52
N GLY A 301 -18.08 -3.66 -4.58
CA GLY A 301 -18.37 -5.09 -4.56
C GLY A 301 -17.48 -5.86 -5.54
N ILE A 302 -17.01 -7.03 -5.10
CA ILE A 302 -16.27 -7.97 -5.94
C ILE A 302 -16.66 -9.41 -5.58
N TRP A 303 -16.71 -10.28 -6.60
CA TRP A 303 -16.80 -11.72 -6.38
C TRP A 303 -15.43 -12.32 -6.18
N TYR A 304 -15.34 -13.23 -5.22
CA TYR A 304 -14.10 -13.82 -4.77
C TYR A 304 -14.16 -15.35 -4.92
N PRO A 305 -13.67 -15.90 -6.05
CA PRO A 305 -13.73 -17.34 -6.31
C PRO A 305 -12.65 -18.10 -5.53
N THR A 306 -13.03 -19.25 -4.98
CA THR A 306 -12.12 -20.18 -4.29
C THR A 306 -12.26 -21.57 -4.89
N PHE A 307 -11.16 -22.17 -5.34
CA PHE A 307 -11.17 -23.53 -5.88
C PHE A 307 -10.80 -24.56 -4.82
N THR A 308 -11.60 -25.62 -4.75
CA THR A 308 -11.34 -26.82 -3.95
C THR A 308 -11.25 -28.02 -4.90
N TYR A 309 -10.11 -28.69 -4.89
CA TYR A 309 -9.81 -29.79 -5.81
C TYR A 309 -8.81 -30.78 -5.21
N SER A 310 -8.71 -31.95 -5.84
CA SER A 310 -7.74 -33.00 -5.49
C SER A 310 -6.96 -33.41 -6.73
N LEU A 311 -5.67 -33.05 -6.79
CA LEU A 311 -4.81 -33.37 -7.93
C LEU A 311 -4.72 -34.88 -8.18
N SER A 312 -4.63 -35.69 -7.12
CA SER A 312 -4.54 -37.15 -7.22
C SER A 312 -5.82 -37.85 -7.69
N GLN A 313 -6.96 -37.15 -7.63
CA GLN A 313 -8.21 -37.63 -8.21
C GLN A 313 -8.41 -37.13 -9.64
N MET A 314 -7.91 -35.92 -9.93
CA MET A 314 -8.03 -35.32 -11.25
C MET A 314 -7.03 -35.86 -12.26
N PHE A 315 -5.82 -36.22 -11.83
CA PHE A 315 -4.75 -36.68 -12.70
C PHE A 315 -4.36 -38.12 -12.34
N ILE A 316 -4.16 -38.93 -13.38
CA ILE A 316 -3.79 -40.34 -13.27
C ILE A 316 -2.63 -40.67 -14.22
N SER A 317 -1.85 -41.67 -13.87
CA SER A 317 -0.75 -42.16 -14.72
C SER A 317 -1.28 -42.73 -16.03
N ALA A 318 -0.44 -42.71 -17.07
CA ALA A 318 -0.79 -43.24 -18.40
C ALA A 318 -1.20 -44.73 -18.35
N ASP A 319 -0.52 -45.53 -17.53
CA ASP A 319 -0.83 -46.94 -17.36
C ASP A 319 -2.24 -47.13 -16.76
N THR A 320 -2.57 -46.38 -15.72
CA THR A 320 -3.90 -46.43 -15.11
C THR A 320 -4.97 -45.85 -16.04
N TYR A 321 -4.65 -44.80 -16.79
CA TYR A 321 -5.54 -44.20 -17.79
C TYR A 321 -5.98 -45.22 -18.84
N THR A 322 -5.05 -45.99 -19.40
CA THR A 322 -5.37 -47.04 -20.40
C THR A 322 -6.17 -48.21 -19.80
N MET A 323 -5.90 -48.59 -18.54
CA MET A 323 -6.62 -49.67 -17.86
C MET A 323 -8.04 -49.26 -17.39
N THR A 324 -8.25 -47.98 -17.08
CA THR A 324 -9.54 -47.45 -16.62
C THR A 324 -10.40 -46.89 -17.75
N ALA A 325 -9.92 -46.96 -19.01
CA ALA A 325 -10.57 -46.43 -20.20
C ALA A 325 -11.85 -47.16 -20.65
N ASN A 326 -12.68 -47.59 -19.70
CA ASN A 326 -14.02 -48.10 -19.96
C ASN A 326 -15.02 -46.99 -20.34
N LEU A 327 -14.71 -45.72 -20.06
CA LEU A 327 -15.54 -44.60 -20.51
C LEU A 327 -15.13 -44.17 -21.92
N THR A 328 -16.13 -43.97 -22.79
CA THR A 328 -15.95 -43.45 -24.15
C THR A 328 -15.72 -41.94 -24.21
N SER A 329 -15.65 -41.27 -23.06
CA SER A 329 -15.57 -39.82 -22.95
C SER A 329 -14.78 -39.41 -21.70
N THR A 330 -14.15 -38.24 -21.76
CA THR A 330 -13.57 -37.58 -20.58
C THR A 330 -14.53 -36.50 -20.10
N THR A 331 -14.98 -36.59 -18.85
CA THR A 331 -15.96 -35.69 -18.26
C THR A 331 -15.34 -34.89 -17.12
N ILE A 332 -15.46 -33.57 -17.19
CA ILE A 332 -15.09 -32.65 -16.12
C ILE A 332 -16.36 -32.04 -15.54
N THR A 333 -16.54 -32.22 -14.24
CA THR A 333 -17.63 -31.61 -13.48
C THR A 333 -17.10 -30.40 -12.73
N ILE A 334 -17.69 -29.24 -12.96
CA ILE A 334 -17.38 -27.99 -12.27
C ILE A 334 -18.62 -27.62 -11.47
N ASN A 335 -18.51 -27.66 -10.14
CA ASN A 335 -19.56 -27.24 -9.25
C ASN A 335 -19.30 -25.80 -8.80
N ILE A 336 -20.10 -24.85 -9.25
CA ILE A 336 -20.02 -23.44 -8.87
C ILE A 336 -21.14 -23.20 -7.87
N ALA A 337 -20.82 -22.73 -6.67
CA ALA A 337 -21.82 -22.46 -5.66
C ALA A 337 -21.47 -21.19 -4.89
N GLU A 338 -22.49 -20.40 -4.54
CA GLU A 338 -22.32 -19.26 -3.64
C GLU A 338 -22.08 -19.73 -2.21
N THR A 339 -21.16 -19.07 -1.50
CA THR A 339 -20.94 -19.35 -0.07
C THR A 339 -22.06 -18.78 0.78
N SER A 340 -22.43 -19.44 1.88
CA SER A 340 -23.47 -18.97 2.81
C SER A 340 -23.13 -17.70 3.62
N TYR A 341 -21.95 -17.13 3.38
CA TYR A 341 -21.43 -15.95 4.01
C TYR A 341 -20.83 -15.00 2.96
N TYR A 342 -20.69 -13.74 3.34
CA TYR A 342 -20.00 -12.72 2.59
C TYR A 342 -18.95 -12.02 3.47
N ILE A 343 -17.97 -11.41 2.82
CA ILE A 343 -16.93 -10.63 3.48
C ILE A 343 -17.36 -9.17 3.43
N LYS A 344 -17.44 -8.53 4.60
CA LYS A 344 -17.65 -7.09 4.71
C LYS A 344 -16.36 -6.45 5.19
N ASN A 345 -15.77 -5.61 4.36
CA ASN A 345 -14.67 -4.74 4.70
C ASN A 345 -15.23 -3.35 5.00
N TYR A 346 -14.86 -2.79 6.15
CA TYR A 346 -15.20 -1.41 6.49
C TYR A 346 -13.91 -0.60 6.48
N GLN A 347 -13.87 0.41 5.64
CA GLN A 347 -12.73 1.30 5.51
C GLN A 347 -12.98 2.58 6.29
N THR A 348 -12.04 2.89 7.17
CA THR A 348 -12.00 4.14 7.94
C THR A 348 -10.67 4.84 7.75
N PRO A 349 -10.62 6.17 7.89
CA PRO A 349 -9.35 6.86 7.89
C PRO A 349 -8.55 6.50 9.15
N ILE A 350 -7.25 6.23 9.00
CA ILE A 350 -6.34 5.96 10.14
C ILE A 350 -6.34 7.16 11.10
N ALA A 351 -6.31 8.38 10.56
CA ALA A 351 -6.46 9.58 11.34
C ALA A 351 -7.37 10.58 10.62
N LYS A 352 -8.27 11.19 11.38
CA LYS A 352 -9.14 12.27 10.90
C LYS A 352 -8.38 13.59 10.81
N GLN A 353 -8.91 14.55 10.07
CA GLN A 353 -8.28 15.88 9.90
C GLN A 353 -7.88 16.54 11.23
N ALA A 354 -8.76 16.53 12.23
CA ALA A 354 -8.47 17.11 13.54
C ALA A 354 -7.30 16.41 14.26
N GLU A 355 -7.23 15.09 14.17
CA GLU A 355 -6.18 14.29 14.78
C GLU A 355 -4.84 14.52 14.08
N ILE A 356 -4.83 14.55 12.75
CA ILE A 356 -3.64 14.86 11.95
C ILE A 356 -3.09 16.24 12.33
N ILE A 357 -3.94 17.26 12.41
CA ILE A 357 -3.52 18.63 12.80
C ILE A 357 -2.93 18.62 14.22
N PHE A 358 -3.63 18.01 15.17
CA PHE A 358 -3.22 17.98 16.57
C PHE A 358 -1.87 17.25 16.76
N ARG A 359 -1.72 16.06 16.17
CA ARG A 359 -0.49 15.26 16.29
C ARG A 359 0.68 15.88 15.53
N THR A 360 0.44 16.52 14.37
CA THR A 360 1.48 17.30 13.67
C THR A 360 1.98 18.48 14.51
N LEU A 361 1.07 19.16 15.21
CA LEU A 361 1.41 20.25 16.12
C LEU A 361 2.22 19.73 17.32
N LEU A 362 1.82 18.61 17.94
CA LEU A 362 2.59 17.97 19.02
C LEU A 362 4.00 17.58 18.57
N PHE A 363 4.12 16.99 17.38
CA PHE A 363 5.42 16.67 16.79
C PHE A 363 6.30 17.91 16.59
N SER A 364 5.71 19.02 16.15
CA SER A 364 6.42 20.29 15.97
C SER A 364 6.93 20.85 17.31
N PHE A 365 6.13 20.75 18.38
CA PHE A 365 6.56 21.11 19.74
C PHE A 365 7.69 20.23 20.25
N LEU A 366 7.60 18.91 20.05
CA LEU A 366 8.67 17.97 20.41
C LEU A 366 9.98 18.32 19.70
N CYS A 367 9.93 18.66 18.40
CA CYS A 367 11.13 19.08 17.65
C CYS A 367 11.75 20.35 18.24
N LEU A 368 10.92 21.32 18.66
CA LEU A 368 11.37 22.55 19.31
C LEU A 368 12.05 22.23 20.66
N GLU A 369 11.44 21.38 21.49
CA GLU A 369 11.98 20.98 22.79
C GLU A 369 13.32 20.23 22.66
N LEU A 370 13.43 19.30 21.71
CA LEU A 370 14.68 18.57 21.43
C LEU A 370 15.80 19.53 21.00
N CYS A 371 15.49 20.51 20.16
CA CYS A 371 16.45 21.52 19.73
C CYS A 371 16.86 22.44 20.89
N ALA A 372 15.90 22.89 21.71
CA ALA A 372 16.17 23.71 22.89
C ALA A 372 17.03 22.96 23.91
N THR A 373 16.75 21.66 24.14
CA THR A 373 17.54 20.79 25.01
C THR A 373 18.96 20.60 24.47
N THR A 374 19.09 20.32 23.18
CA THR A 374 20.41 20.20 22.52
C THR A 374 21.20 21.50 22.64
N PHE A 375 20.54 22.65 22.45
CA PHE A 375 21.15 23.96 22.62
C PHE A 375 21.61 24.20 24.06
N LEU A 376 20.79 23.85 25.05
CA LEU A 376 21.13 23.95 26.47
C LEU A 376 22.37 23.09 26.81
N ILE A 377 22.42 21.85 26.30
CA ILE A 377 23.58 20.96 26.42
C ILE A 377 24.82 21.58 25.79
N CYS A 378 24.72 22.11 24.58
CA CYS A 378 25.82 22.80 23.91
C CYS A 378 26.32 24.02 24.71
N LYS A 379 25.42 24.84 25.26
CA LYS A 379 25.75 26.03 26.05
C LYS A 379 26.42 25.68 27.38
N LEU A 380 25.91 24.67 28.08
CA LEU A 380 26.37 24.28 29.42
C LEU A 380 27.62 23.39 29.41
N LEU A 381 27.80 22.55 28.39
CA LEU A 381 28.92 21.60 28.33
C LEU A 381 29.98 21.96 27.28
N LEU A 382 29.58 22.19 26.03
CA LEU A 382 30.55 22.33 24.94
C LEU A 382 31.27 23.68 24.95
N ILE A 383 30.55 24.78 25.19
CA ILE A 383 31.16 26.12 25.26
C ILE A 383 32.24 26.22 26.36
N PRO A 384 32.02 25.80 27.62
CA PRO A 384 33.06 25.87 28.64
C PRO A 384 34.24 24.94 28.36
N ILE A 385 34.00 23.76 27.78
CA ILE A 385 35.09 22.86 27.35
C ILE A 385 35.92 23.51 26.24
N TYR A 386 35.27 24.09 25.23
CA TYR A 386 35.93 24.83 24.16
C TYR A 386 36.76 25.99 24.71
N LYS A 387 36.21 26.82 25.60
CA LYS A 387 36.93 27.91 26.26
C LYS A 387 38.15 27.41 27.04
N LYS A 388 38.04 26.26 27.72
CA LYS A 388 39.14 25.67 28.49
C LYS A 388 40.24 25.09 27.59
N ILE A 389 39.88 24.54 26.43
CA ILE A 389 40.82 24.00 25.43
C ILE A 389 41.51 25.15 24.66
N SER A 390 40.77 26.16 24.23
CA SER A 390 41.32 27.31 23.51
C SER A 390 42.25 28.15 24.39
N ALA A 391 41.93 28.31 25.68
CA ALA A 391 42.82 28.95 26.65
C ALA A 391 44.17 28.21 26.82
N ARG A 392 44.21 26.90 26.57
CA ARG A 392 45.45 26.10 26.61
C ARG A 392 46.25 26.15 25.31
N LEU A 393 45.58 26.32 24.17
CA LEU A 393 46.21 26.35 22.84
C LEU A 393 46.64 27.76 22.41
N CYS A 394 46.06 28.83 22.96
CA CYS A 394 46.40 30.21 22.60
C CYS A 394 46.19 31.19 23.77
N PRO A 395 47.23 31.56 24.56
CA PRO A 395 47.08 32.39 25.76
C PRO A 395 46.75 33.87 25.49
N LYS A 396 46.68 34.33 24.23
CA LYS A 396 46.30 35.73 23.90
C LYS A 396 44.80 36.04 24.06
N PHE A 397 43.96 35.07 24.41
CA PHE A 397 42.50 35.21 24.41
C PHE A 397 41.87 35.68 25.73
N MET A 398 42.64 35.91 26.81
CA MET A 398 42.14 36.50 28.06
C MET A 398 42.56 37.96 28.16
N ASN A 399 41.91 38.85 27.39
CA ASN A 399 41.90 40.29 27.68
C ASN A 399 40.78 41.00 26.90
N PHE A 400 39.57 40.45 26.90
CA PHE A 400 38.42 41.10 26.24
C PHE A 400 37.13 41.07 27.04
N ASP A 401 37.23 41.05 28.37
CA ASP A 401 36.13 41.40 29.28
C ASP A 401 36.68 42.32 30.39
N ALA A 402 37.27 43.46 30.00
CA ALA A 402 37.48 44.58 30.92
C ALA A 402 36.35 45.61 30.69
N PRO A 403 35.61 46.02 31.73
CA PRO A 403 34.53 46.99 31.59
C PRO A 403 35.10 48.35 31.18
N ILE A 404 34.48 48.95 30.16
CA ILE A 404 34.74 50.32 29.71
C ILE A 404 34.27 51.26 30.82
N HIS A 405 35.17 51.62 31.73
CA HIS A 405 35.05 52.79 32.58
C HIS A 405 36.28 53.67 32.34
N GLU A 406 36.03 54.97 32.24
CA GLU A 406 37.00 56.08 32.16
C GLU A 406 37.63 56.39 30.80
N MET A 407 36.96 57.28 30.04
CA MET A 407 37.63 58.44 29.42
C MET A 407 36.59 59.52 29.09
N LYS A 408 36.26 60.34 30.10
CA LYS A 408 35.67 61.67 29.91
C LYS A 408 36.54 62.66 30.68
N SER A 409 37.60 63.13 30.04
CA SER A 409 38.28 64.40 30.33
C SER A 409 39.45 64.55 29.35
N ALA A 410 39.29 65.40 28.33
CA ALA A 410 40.29 66.39 27.89
C ALA A 410 39.94 66.94 26.49
N HIS A 411 39.94 68.28 26.40
CA HIS A 411 39.85 69.16 25.23
C HIS A 411 38.44 69.29 24.60
N HIS A 412 37.78 70.45 24.58
CA HIS A 412 38.26 71.84 24.55
C HIS A 412 37.27 72.80 25.20
#